data_AF-A0A0L7SVZ2-F1
#
_entry.id   AF-A0A0L7SVZ2-F1
#
_cell.length_a   1.000
_cell.length_b   1.000
_cell.length_c   1.000
_cell.angle_alpha   90.00
_cell.angle_beta   90.00
_cell.angle_gamma   90.00
#
_symmetry.space_group_name_H-M   'P 1'
#
loop_
_entity.id
_entity.type
_entity.pdbx_description
1 polymer ?
#
loop_
_entity_poly.entity_id
_entity_poly.type
_entity_poly.pdbx_seq_one_letter_code
_entity_poly.pdbx_strand_id
1 'polypeptide(L)'
;MSGGLVTAAYIVAAILFICSLAGLSKHETSKRGNIFGISGMAIALIATIFGPDSGNIGWILLAMVIGGAIGIRLAKKVEMTEMPELVAVLHSFVGLAAVLVGFNSYIDHAPGLLPVMENIHLTEVFLGIFIGAVTFTGSIVAFGKLRGKISSRPLMLPHRHKLNLLALVVSFLLLLMFVRSDSVGVQVFALLLMTIIALAFGWHLVASIGGADMPVVVSMLNSYSGWAAAAAGFMLSNDLLIVTGALVGS
;
A
#
# COMPACT_ATOMS: atom_id res chain seq x y z
N MET A 1 3.66 -9.95 24.70
CA MET A 1 3.63 -8.58 25.26
C MET A 1 2.18 -8.24 25.58
N SER A 2 1.91 -7.45 26.62
CA SER A 2 0.54 -6.98 26.88
C SER A 2 0.11 -5.97 25.80
N GLY A 3 -1.19 -5.88 25.51
CA GLY A 3 -1.72 -4.93 24.51
C GLY A 3 -1.27 -3.49 24.76
N GLY A 4 -1.31 -3.03 26.01
CA GLY A 4 -0.83 -1.69 26.38
C GLY A 4 0.66 -1.45 26.07
N LEU A 5 1.51 -2.47 26.19
CA LEU A 5 2.93 -2.37 25.83
C LEU A 5 3.12 -2.29 24.30
N VAL A 6 2.28 -2.98 23.53
CA VAL A 6 2.26 -2.87 22.06
C VAL A 6 1.84 -1.46 21.65
N THR A 7 0.77 -0.91 22.22
CA THR A 7 0.33 0.47 21.95
C THR A 7 1.42 1.48 22.29
N ALA A 8 2.09 1.34 23.44
CA ALA A 8 3.20 2.22 23.81
C ALA A 8 4.36 2.12 22.81
N ALA A 9 4.72 0.91 22.38
CA ALA A 9 5.76 0.70 21.37
C ALA A 9 5.39 1.31 20.01
N TYR A 10 4.12 1.23 19.60
CA TYR A 10 3.61 1.88 18.39
C TYR A 10 3.70 3.40 18.45
N ILE A 11 3.37 4.01 19.60
CA ILE A 11 3.55 5.46 19.79
C ILE A 11 5.02 5.85 19.67
N VAL A 12 5.93 5.10 20.31
CA VAL A 12 7.38 5.36 20.19
C VAL A 12 7.86 5.20 18.75
N ALA A 13 7.44 4.14 18.06
CA ALA A 13 7.77 3.92 16.65
C ALA A 13 7.26 5.06 15.76
N ALA A 14 6.03 5.52 15.96
CA ALA A 14 5.45 6.65 15.24
C ALA A 14 6.26 7.94 15.42
N ILE A 15 6.67 8.26 16.66
CA ILE A 15 7.55 9.41 16.95
C ILE A 15 8.88 9.27 16.21
N LEU A 16 9.47 8.08 16.22
CA LEU A 16 10.73 7.82 15.50
C LEU A 16 10.59 7.98 13.98
N PHE A 17 9.46 7.60 13.39
CA PHE A 17 9.19 7.84 11.97
C PHE A 17 9.06 9.34 11.65
N ILE A 18 8.41 10.12 12.52
CA ILE A 18 8.36 11.59 12.40
C ILE A 18 9.78 12.18 12.47
N CYS A 19 10.57 11.75 13.45
CA CYS A 19 11.97 12.17 13.59
C CYS A 19 12.84 11.73 12.40
N SER A 20 12.55 10.58 11.78
CA SER A 20 13.22 10.10 10.58
C SER A 20 13.02 11.07 9.41
N LEU A 21 11.76 11.41 9.10
CA LEU A 21 11.42 12.36 8.03
C LEU A 21 12.02 13.73 8.30
N ALA A 22 11.87 14.27 9.53
CA ALA A 22 12.46 15.54 9.91
C ALA A 22 14.00 15.54 9.76
N GLY A 23 14.65 14.42 10.08
CA GLY A 23 16.09 14.26 9.92
C GLY A 23 16.55 14.13 8.47
N LEU A 24 15.75 13.51 7.60
CA LEU A 24 16.03 13.36 6.16
C LEU A 24 15.89 14.67 5.38
N SER A 25 15.10 15.63 5.87
CA SER A 25 14.91 16.94 5.23
C SER A 25 16.15 17.85 5.26
N LYS A 26 17.21 17.49 6.00
CA LYS A 26 18.47 18.25 6.07
C LYS A 26 19.66 17.33 5.86
N HIS A 27 20.59 17.73 4.99
CA HIS A 27 21.74 16.90 4.65
C HIS A 27 22.63 16.58 5.85
N GLU A 28 22.79 17.52 6.79
CA GLU A 28 23.59 17.37 8.01
C GLU A 28 23.01 16.33 8.97
N THR A 29 21.68 16.18 9.00
CA THR A 29 20.99 15.23 9.90
C THR A 29 20.53 13.96 9.21
N SER A 30 20.73 13.83 7.89
CA SER A 30 20.24 12.72 7.06
C SER A 30 20.59 11.33 7.61
N LYS A 31 21.84 11.13 8.05
CA LYS A 31 22.29 9.86 8.66
C LYS A 31 21.53 9.54 9.95
N ARG A 32 21.30 10.55 10.80
CA ARG A 32 20.55 10.39 12.04
C ARG A 32 19.06 10.11 11.76
N GLY A 33 18.49 10.78 10.76
CA GLY A 33 17.14 10.50 10.27
C GLY A 33 16.97 9.03 9.90
N ASN A 34 17.89 8.50 9.08
CA ASN A 34 17.86 7.08 8.69
C ASN A 34 17.93 6.12 9.89
N ILE A 35 18.75 6.43 10.91
CA ILE A 35 18.82 5.62 12.15
C ILE A 35 17.49 5.63 12.90
N PHE A 36 16.80 6.78 12.99
CA PHE A 36 15.46 6.83 13.59
C PHE A 36 14.47 5.95 12.85
N GLY A 37 14.50 5.97 11.51
CA GLY A 37 13.66 5.10 10.68
C GLY A 37 13.91 3.61 10.92
N ILE A 38 15.18 3.20 10.97
CA ILE A 38 15.57 1.80 11.26
C ILE A 38 15.10 1.38 12.66
N SER A 39 15.34 2.21 13.67
CA SER A 39 14.93 1.93 15.06
C SER A 39 13.41 1.87 15.20
N GLY A 40 12.67 2.80 14.55
CA GLY A 40 11.20 2.79 14.54
C GLY A 40 10.63 1.53 13.92
N MET A 41 11.15 1.12 12.75
CA MET A 41 10.75 -0.12 12.09
C MET A 41 11.07 -1.36 12.92
N ALA A 42 12.24 -1.42 13.57
CA ALA A 42 12.60 -2.54 14.44
C ALA A 42 11.64 -2.66 15.64
N ILE A 43 11.33 -1.54 16.32
CA ILE A 43 10.40 -1.52 17.45
C ILE A 43 9.00 -1.96 17.00
N ALA A 44 8.51 -1.45 15.87
CA ALA A 44 7.21 -1.80 15.31
C ALA A 44 7.08 -3.31 15.04
N LEU A 45 8.07 -3.89 14.36
CA LEU A 45 8.06 -5.31 14.02
C LEU A 45 8.15 -6.19 15.28
N ILE A 46 9.02 -5.86 16.23
CA ILE A 46 9.13 -6.59 17.49
C ILE A 46 7.80 -6.52 18.26
N ALA A 47 7.21 -5.34 18.40
CA ALA A 47 5.93 -5.17 19.11
C ALA A 47 4.80 -5.98 18.45
N THR A 48 4.76 -6.01 17.12
CA THR A 48 3.74 -6.76 16.36
C THR A 48 3.93 -8.27 16.51
N ILE A 49 5.16 -8.77 16.34
CA ILE A 49 5.48 -10.21 16.39
C ILE A 49 5.28 -10.79 17.79
N PHE A 50 5.55 -10.01 18.84
CA PHE A 50 5.37 -10.45 20.23
C PHE A 50 4.07 -9.94 20.85
N GLY A 51 3.14 -9.42 20.05
CA GLY A 51 1.83 -8.97 20.49
C GLY A 51 0.91 -10.11 20.94
N PRO A 52 -0.19 -9.81 21.65
CA PRO A 52 -1.11 -10.83 22.17
C PRO A 52 -1.79 -11.66 21.08
N ASP A 53 -2.04 -11.06 19.91
CA ASP A 53 -2.76 -11.70 18.79
C ASP A 53 -1.83 -12.35 17.76
N SER A 54 -0.54 -12.51 18.10
CA SER A 54 0.45 -13.08 17.19
C SER A 54 0.34 -14.60 17.11
N GLY A 55 -0.11 -15.10 15.96
CA GLY A 55 -0.12 -16.51 15.60
C GLY A 55 0.97 -16.86 14.59
N ASN A 56 1.30 -18.15 14.46
CA ASN A 56 2.12 -18.68 13.35
C ASN A 56 3.46 -17.96 13.11
N ILE A 57 4.15 -17.56 14.19
CA ILE A 57 5.37 -16.74 14.14
C ILE A 57 6.45 -17.33 13.20
N GLY A 58 6.56 -18.66 13.12
CA GLY A 58 7.50 -19.32 12.20
C GLY A 58 7.29 -18.94 10.72
N TRP A 59 6.03 -18.85 10.28
CA TRP A 59 5.69 -18.43 8.91
C TRP A 59 5.97 -16.94 8.68
N ILE A 60 5.69 -16.10 9.69
CA ILE A 60 6.00 -14.66 9.65
C ILE A 60 7.50 -14.45 9.46
N LEU A 61 8.31 -15.09 10.32
CA LEU A 61 9.78 -14.97 10.25
C LEU A 61 10.35 -15.51 8.95
N LEU A 62 9.83 -16.64 8.45
CA LEU A 62 10.24 -17.20 7.16
C LEU A 62 9.98 -16.21 6.00
N ALA A 63 8.77 -15.65 5.93
CA ALA A 63 8.41 -14.67 4.92
C ALA A 63 9.27 -13.40 5.02
N MET A 64 9.52 -12.91 6.23
CA MET A 64 10.39 -11.75 6.49
C MET A 64 11.83 -11.99 6.04
N VAL A 65 12.40 -13.16 6.34
CA VAL A 65 13.76 -13.50 5.92
C VAL A 65 13.87 -13.58 4.40
N ILE A 66 12.90 -14.20 3.73
CA ILE A 66 12.87 -14.30 2.27
C ILE A 66 12.75 -12.90 1.65
N GLY A 67 11.77 -12.11 2.07
CA GLY A 67 11.54 -10.75 1.57
C GLY A 67 12.73 -9.83 1.83
N GLY A 68 13.27 -9.87 3.05
CA GLY A 68 14.44 -9.09 3.45
C GLY A 68 15.71 -9.47 2.66
N ALA A 69 15.96 -10.76 2.46
CA ALA A 69 17.12 -11.22 1.67
C ALA A 69 17.04 -10.76 0.21
N ILE A 70 15.86 -10.87 -0.42
CA ILE A 70 15.62 -10.38 -1.79
C ILE A 70 15.81 -8.85 -1.83
N GLY A 71 15.22 -8.12 -0.89
CA GLY A 71 15.33 -6.66 -0.80
C GLY A 71 16.77 -6.18 -0.65
N ILE A 72 17.55 -6.80 0.25
CA ILE A 72 18.98 -6.48 0.45
C ILE A 72 19.78 -6.75 -0.83
N ARG A 73 19.51 -7.88 -1.52
CA ARG A 73 20.20 -8.22 -2.76
C ARG A 73 19.92 -7.20 -3.86
N LEU A 74 18.66 -6.80 -4.03
CA LEU A 74 18.28 -5.79 -5.04
C LEU A 74 18.89 -4.43 -4.72
N ALA A 75 18.78 -3.97 -3.47
CA ALA A 75 19.30 -2.68 -3.04
C ALA A 75 20.84 -2.57 -3.18
N LYS A 76 21.58 -3.66 -3.02
CA LYS A 76 23.05 -3.67 -3.20
C LYS A 76 23.52 -3.73 -4.64
N LYS A 77 22.66 -4.17 -5.57
CA LYS A 77 23.04 -4.42 -6.96
C LYS A 77 22.66 -3.29 -7.91
N VAL A 78 21.61 -2.53 -7.58
CA VAL A 78 21.11 -1.42 -8.39
C VAL A 78 22.10 -0.27 -8.43
N GLU A 79 22.31 0.29 -9.63
CA GLU A 79 23.14 1.48 -9.82
C GLU A 79 22.41 2.76 -9.40
N MET A 80 23.14 3.83 -9.04
CA MET A 80 22.52 5.09 -8.60
C MET A 80 21.65 5.75 -9.70
N THR A 81 21.94 5.48 -10.97
CA THR A 81 21.17 5.89 -12.15
C THR A 81 19.82 5.16 -12.27
N GLU A 82 19.74 3.95 -11.72
CA GLU A 82 18.58 3.06 -11.70
C GLU A 82 17.75 3.19 -10.41
N MET A 83 18.03 4.18 -9.56
CA MET A 83 17.26 4.38 -8.32
C MET A 83 15.77 4.67 -8.55
N PRO A 84 15.34 5.49 -9.53
CA PRO A 84 13.92 5.79 -9.72
C PRO A 84 13.05 4.56 -10.01
N GLU A 85 13.57 3.60 -10.76
CA GLU A 85 12.87 2.35 -11.09
C GLU A 85 12.86 1.37 -9.92
N LEU A 86 13.94 1.29 -9.12
CA LEU A 86 13.93 0.51 -7.89
C LEU A 86 12.84 1.03 -6.94
N VAL A 87 12.73 2.35 -6.78
CA VAL A 87 11.68 2.98 -5.98
C VAL A 87 10.29 2.65 -6.55
N ALA A 88 10.10 2.74 -7.87
CA ALA A 88 8.84 2.39 -8.52
C ALA A 88 8.42 0.94 -8.22
N VAL A 89 9.33 -0.04 -8.35
CA VAL A 89 8.99 -1.45 -8.08
C VAL A 89 8.74 -1.71 -6.59
N LEU A 90 9.41 -1.01 -5.68
CA LEU A 90 9.16 -1.15 -4.24
C LEU A 90 7.73 -0.72 -3.86
N HIS A 91 7.21 0.36 -4.45
CA HIS A 91 5.81 0.76 -4.24
C HIS A 91 4.81 -0.28 -4.77
N SER A 92 5.19 -1.08 -5.78
CA SER A 92 4.32 -2.17 -6.24
C SER A 92 4.09 -3.20 -5.13
N PHE A 93 5.12 -3.55 -4.36
CA PHE A 93 4.99 -4.48 -3.24
C PHE A 93 4.12 -3.93 -2.12
N VAL A 94 4.17 -2.61 -1.86
CA VAL A 94 3.28 -1.95 -0.88
C VAL A 94 1.82 -2.04 -1.34
N GLY A 95 1.55 -1.74 -2.61
CA GLY A 95 0.21 -1.86 -3.18
C GLY A 95 -0.33 -3.29 -3.14
N LEU A 96 0.51 -4.27 -3.50
CA LEU A 96 0.14 -5.70 -3.43
C LEU A 96 -0.11 -6.16 -1.99
N ALA A 97 0.71 -5.71 -1.03
CA ALA A 97 0.50 -6.00 0.39
C ALA A 97 -0.85 -5.45 0.87
N ALA A 98 -1.21 -4.22 0.50
CA ALA A 98 -2.51 -3.63 0.84
C ALA A 98 -3.69 -4.43 0.25
N VAL A 99 -3.57 -4.92 -0.99
CA VAL A 99 -4.58 -5.81 -1.59
C VAL A 99 -4.72 -7.11 -0.80
N LEU A 100 -3.60 -7.77 -0.48
CA LEU A 100 -3.61 -9.04 0.25
C LEU A 100 -4.17 -8.88 1.67
N VAL A 101 -3.75 -7.82 2.37
CA VAL A 101 -4.28 -7.46 3.69
C VAL A 101 -5.78 -7.18 3.61
N GLY A 102 -6.26 -6.52 2.56
CA GLY A 102 -7.69 -6.25 2.43
C GLY A 102 -8.54 -7.47 2.16
N PHE A 103 -8.08 -8.39 1.31
CA PHE A 103 -8.77 -9.67 1.14
C PHE A 103 -8.75 -10.49 2.44
N ASN A 104 -7.64 -10.50 3.16
CA ASN A 104 -7.56 -11.20 4.44
C ASN A 104 -8.50 -10.59 5.48
N SER A 105 -8.55 -9.25 5.59
CA SER A 105 -9.46 -8.52 6.48
C SER A 105 -10.93 -8.80 6.16
N TYR A 106 -11.28 -8.90 4.87
CA TYR A 106 -12.64 -9.28 4.47
C TYR A 106 -12.99 -10.72 4.87
N ILE A 107 -12.06 -11.67 4.69
CA ILE A 107 -12.30 -13.08 5.00
C ILE A 107 -12.40 -13.31 6.52
N ASP A 108 -11.60 -12.57 7.31
CA ASP A 108 -11.47 -12.75 8.76
C ASP A 108 -12.36 -11.83 9.60
N HIS A 109 -13.28 -11.07 8.98
CA HIS A 109 -14.11 -10.13 9.73
C HIS A 109 -15.04 -10.87 10.71
N ALA A 110 -15.06 -10.44 11.98
CA ALA A 110 -15.81 -11.13 13.02
C ALA A 110 -17.35 -11.00 12.82
N PRO A 111 -18.12 -12.09 12.96
CA PRO A 111 -19.57 -12.00 12.97
C PRO A 111 -20.06 -11.25 14.22
N GLY A 112 -21.05 -10.37 14.08
CA GLY A 112 -21.71 -9.68 15.20
C GLY A 112 -21.34 -8.21 15.41
N LEU A 113 -20.68 -7.57 14.43
CA LEU A 113 -20.53 -6.11 14.43
C LEU A 113 -21.88 -5.40 14.35
N LEU A 114 -21.98 -4.20 14.92
CA LEU A 114 -23.12 -3.33 14.64
C LEU A 114 -23.17 -3.01 13.14
N PRO A 115 -24.35 -2.94 12.50
CA PRO A 115 -24.45 -2.73 11.05
C PRO A 115 -23.69 -1.51 10.53
N VAL A 116 -23.59 -0.45 11.34
CA VAL A 116 -22.82 0.76 10.99
C VAL A 116 -21.31 0.48 10.95
N MET A 117 -20.78 -0.28 11.92
CA MET A 117 -19.35 -0.62 11.98
C MET A 117 -18.97 -1.58 10.86
N GLU A 118 -19.84 -2.52 10.53
CA GLU A 118 -19.65 -3.42 9.39
C GLU A 118 -19.57 -2.62 8.08
N ASN A 119 -20.50 -1.70 7.84
CA ASN A 119 -20.48 -0.86 6.63
C ASN A 119 -19.21 0.01 6.53
N ILE A 120 -18.71 0.52 7.65
CA ILE A 120 -17.44 1.26 7.70
C ILE A 120 -16.29 0.34 7.31
N HIS A 121 -16.19 -0.83 7.96
CA HIS A 121 -15.13 -1.80 7.70
C HIS A 121 -15.12 -2.28 6.23
N LEU A 122 -16.29 -2.62 5.69
CA LEU A 122 -16.43 -3.02 4.28
C LEU A 122 -16.01 -1.88 3.33
N THR A 123 -16.33 -0.63 3.66
CA THR A 123 -15.89 0.52 2.87
C THR A 123 -14.37 0.69 2.91
N GLU A 124 -13.76 0.55 4.09
CA GLU A 124 -12.30 0.61 4.27
C GLU A 124 -11.59 -0.49 3.47
N VAL A 125 -12.08 -1.72 3.55
CA VAL A 125 -11.59 -2.88 2.78
C VAL A 125 -11.62 -2.60 1.29
N PHE A 126 -12.77 -2.14 0.78
CA PHE A 126 -12.96 -1.89 -0.64
C PHE A 126 -12.02 -0.79 -1.15
N LEU A 127 -11.91 0.32 -0.43
CA LEU A 127 -11.03 1.43 -0.80
C LEU A 127 -9.56 1.06 -0.68
N GLY A 128 -9.17 0.33 0.37
CA GLY A 128 -7.80 -0.15 0.58
C GLY A 128 -7.33 -1.04 -0.58
N ILE A 129 -8.17 -1.99 -1.00
CA ILE A 129 -7.89 -2.86 -2.16
C ILE A 129 -7.84 -2.04 -3.45
N PHE A 130 -8.77 -1.10 -3.66
CA PHE A 130 -8.79 -0.25 -4.86
C PHE A 130 -7.48 0.55 -5.00
N ILE A 131 -7.09 1.29 -3.95
CA ILE A 131 -5.87 2.12 -3.97
C ILE A 131 -4.63 1.22 -4.11
N GLY A 132 -4.59 0.09 -3.40
CA GLY A 132 -3.49 -0.87 -3.47
C GLY A 132 -3.30 -1.46 -4.88
N ALA A 133 -4.39 -1.87 -5.54
CA ALA A 133 -4.36 -2.45 -6.88
C ALA A 133 -3.94 -1.43 -7.96
N VAL A 134 -4.42 -0.19 -7.85
CA VAL A 134 -4.01 0.93 -8.71
C VAL A 134 -2.52 1.21 -8.55
N THR A 135 -2.05 1.25 -7.30
CA THR A 135 -0.64 1.48 -6.98
C THR A 135 0.24 0.35 -7.53
N PHE A 136 -0.15 -0.90 -7.31
CA PHE A 136 0.58 -2.08 -7.77
C PHE A 136 0.84 -2.06 -9.29
N THR A 137 -0.23 -1.94 -10.06
CA THR A 137 -0.13 -1.97 -11.53
C THR A 137 0.49 -0.70 -12.10
N GLY A 138 0.16 0.47 -11.55
CA GLY A 138 0.78 1.73 -11.94
C GLY A 138 2.30 1.69 -11.74
N SER A 139 2.76 1.21 -10.60
CA SER A 139 4.18 1.04 -10.27
C SER A 139 4.91 0.08 -11.19
N ILE A 140 4.28 -1.05 -11.57
CA ILE A 140 4.86 -2.00 -12.54
C ILE A 140 5.06 -1.34 -13.91
N VAL A 141 4.09 -0.55 -14.37
CA VAL A 141 4.21 0.16 -15.66
C VAL A 141 5.29 1.25 -15.58
N ALA A 142 5.34 2.01 -14.50
CA ALA A 142 6.38 3.03 -14.27
C ALA A 142 7.78 2.40 -14.28
N PHE A 143 7.97 1.30 -13.55
CA PHE A 143 9.19 0.51 -13.56
C PHE A 143 9.55 0.03 -14.98
N GLY A 144 8.58 -0.54 -15.71
CA GLY A 144 8.81 -1.05 -17.06
C GLY A 144 9.23 0.04 -18.06
N LYS A 145 8.67 1.26 -17.94
CA LYS A 145 9.05 2.42 -18.77
C LYS A 145 10.43 2.95 -18.44
N LEU A 146 10.79 3.05 -17.16
CA LEU A 146 12.10 3.50 -16.72
C LEU A 146 13.21 2.50 -17.12
N ARG A 147 12.94 1.19 -17.03
CA ARG A 147 13.84 0.12 -17.52
C ARG A 147 13.97 0.03 -19.04
N GLY A 148 13.17 0.79 -19.79
CA GLY A 148 13.07 0.66 -21.26
C GLY A 148 12.45 -0.66 -21.75
N LYS A 149 11.80 -1.44 -20.88
CA LYS A 149 11.07 -2.67 -21.27
C LYS A 149 9.69 -2.37 -21.86
N ILE A 150 9.09 -1.24 -21.50
CA ILE A 150 7.83 -0.72 -22.03
C ILE A 150 8.14 0.56 -22.78
N SER A 151 7.44 0.81 -23.89
CA SER A 151 7.59 2.05 -24.65
C SER A 151 7.37 3.28 -23.77
N SER A 152 8.32 4.22 -23.83
CA SER A 152 8.23 5.52 -23.15
C SER A 152 7.21 6.47 -23.78
N ARG A 153 6.64 6.12 -24.95
CA ARG A 153 5.60 6.93 -25.58
C ARG A 153 4.27 6.78 -24.82
N PRO A 154 3.53 7.88 -24.59
CA PRO A 154 2.20 7.81 -24.01
C PRO A 154 1.28 6.91 -24.83
N LEU A 155 0.60 5.96 -24.17
CA LEU A 155 -0.45 5.19 -24.80
C LEU A 155 -1.68 6.09 -25.01
N MET A 156 -2.10 6.24 -26.27
CA MET A 156 -3.24 7.09 -26.64
C MET A 156 -4.41 6.20 -27.06
N LEU A 157 -5.19 5.72 -26.08
CA LEU A 157 -6.45 5.03 -26.38
C LEU A 157 -7.54 6.04 -26.79
N PRO A 158 -8.45 5.66 -27.72
CA PRO A 158 -9.59 6.50 -28.06
C PRO A 158 -10.44 6.75 -26.81
N HIS A 159 -10.78 8.01 -26.56
CA HIS A 159 -11.59 8.43 -25.41
C HIS A 159 -11.04 8.03 -24.03
N ARG A 160 -9.70 8.00 -23.84
CA ARG A 160 -9.04 7.64 -22.55
C ARG A 160 -9.69 8.25 -21.30
N HIS A 161 -10.13 9.52 -21.37
CA HIS A 161 -10.76 10.20 -20.24
C HIS A 161 -12.13 9.60 -19.89
N LYS A 162 -12.91 9.19 -20.90
CA LYS A 162 -14.18 8.49 -20.70
C LYS A 162 -13.97 7.09 -20.12
N LEU A 163 -12.93 6.37 -20.55
CA LEU A 163 -12.59 5.05 -20.00
C LEU A 163 -12.20 5.14 -18.53
N ASN A 164 -11.38 6.13 -18.16
CA ASN A 164 -11.00 6.37 -16.77
C ASN A 164 -12.21 6.77 -15.91
N LEU A 165 -13.06 7.65 -16.43
CA LEU A 165 -14.29 8.03 -15.73
C LEU A 165 -15.22 6.83 -15.55
N LEU A 166 -15.37 6.00 -16.59
CA LEU A 166 -16.19 4.80 -16.53
C LEU A 166 -15.67 3.83 -15.47
N ALA A 167 -14.36 3.59 -15.41
CA ALA A 167 -13.75 2.73 -14.39
C ALA A 167 -14.08 3.24 -12.98
N LEU A 168 -13.96 4.55 -12.74
CA LEU A 168 -14.29 5.15 -11.44
C LEU A 168 -15.79 5.04 -11.09
N VAL A 169 -16.67 5.34 -12.05
CA VAL A 169 -18.13 5.26 -11.83
C VAL A 169 -18.56 3.82 -11.57
N VAL A 170 -18.06 2.86 -12.35
CA VAL A 170 -18.37 1.43 -12.15
C VAL A 170 -17.84 0.95 -10.79
N SER A 171 -16.61 1.29 -10.43
CA SER A 171 -16.06 0.95 -9.11
C SER A 171 -16.89 1.56 -7.97
N PHE A 172 -17.39 2.77 -8.12
CA PHE A 172 -18.28 3.39 -7.13
C PHE A 172 -19.63 2.68 -7.02
N LEU A 173 -20.23 2.26 -8.14
CA LEU A 173 -21.46 1.47 -8.11
C LEU A 173 -21.23 0.10 -7.47
N LEU A 174 -20.08 -0.53 -7.73
CA LEU A 174 -19.68 -1.79 -7.10
C LEU A 174 -19.47 -1.63 -5.59
N LEU A 175 -18.94 -0.49 -5.11
CA LEU A 175 -18.86 -0.20 -3.69
C LEU A 175 -20.25 -0.17 -3.04
N LEU A 176 -21.21 0.53 -3.66
CA LEU A 176 -22.58 0.59 -3.14
C LEU A 176 -23.23 -0.81 -3.13
N MET A 177 -22.97 -1.62 -4.16
CA MET A 177 -23.44 -3.01 -4.24
C MET A 177 -22.77 -3.89 -3.17
N PHE A 178 -21.48 -3.71 -2.92
CA PHE A 178 -20.71 -4.44 -1.93
C PHE A 178 -21.21 -4.18 -0.51
N VAL A 179 -21.35 -2.90 -0.14
CA VAL A 179 -21.73 -2.51 1.23
C VAL A 179 -23.21 -2.78 1.52
N ARG A 180 -24.10 -2.67 0.54
CA ARG A 180 -25.55 -2.86 0.75
C ARG A 180 -26.04 -4.30 0.61
N SER A 181 -25.17 -5.21 0.18
CA SER A 181 -25.55 -6.60 -0.06
C SER A 181 -25.26 -7.46 1.16
N ASP A 182 -26.28 -8.17 1.64
CA ASP A 182 -26.12 -9.19 2.69
C ASP A 182 -25.62 -10.54 2.13
N SER A 183 -25.62 -10.70 0.80
CA SER A 183 -25.13 -11.91 0.14
C SER A 183 -23.62 -11.88 -0.03
N VAL A 184 -22.94 -12.84 0.62
CA VAL A 184 -21.49 -13.08 0.47
C VAL A 184 -21.09 -13.26 -1.00
N GLY A 185 -21.91 -13.98 -1.79
CA GLY A 185 -21.61 -14.21 -3.21
C GLY A 185 -21.57 -12.91 -4.02
N VAL A 186 -22.49 -11.99 -3.76
CA VAL A 186 -22.53 -10.67 -4.39
C VAL A 186 -21.37 -9.80 -3.93
N GLN A 187 -21.05 -9.82 -2.63
CA GLN A 187 -19.92 -9.08 -2.07
C GLN A 187 -18.59 -9.52 -2.70
N VAL A 188 -18.30 -10.83 -2.69
CA VAL A 188 -17.09 -11.40 -3.30
C VAL A 188 -17.02 -11.06 -4.79
N PHE A 189 -18.14 -11.16 -5.51
CA PHE A 189 -18.20 -10.80 -6.92
C PHE A 189 -17.85 -9.32 -7.14
N ALA A 190 -18.47 -8.41 -6.39
CA ALA A 190 -18.22 -6.98 -6.49
C ALA A 190 -16.76 -6.63 -6.17
N LEU A 191 -16.18 -7.26 -5.14
CA LEU A 191 -14.81 -7.05 -4.70
C LEU A 191 -13.79 -7.53 -5.75
N LEU A 192 -13.97 -8.74 -6.28
CA LEU A 192 -13.10 -9.29 -7.32
C LEU A 192 -13.19 -8.50 -8.62
N LEU A 193 -14.41 -8.16 -9.04
CA LEU A 193 -14.63 -7.38 -10.27
C LEU A 193 -14.02 -5.98 -10.13
N MET A 194 -14.22 -5.31 -8.99
CA MET A 194 -13.57 -4.02 -8.73
C MET A 194 -12.04 -4.16 -8.76
N THR A 195 -11.49 -5.21 -8.15
CA THR A 195 -10.03 -5.42 -8.13
C THR A 195 -9.48 -5.53 -9.55
N ILE A 196 -10.14 -6.27 -10.43
CA ILE A 196 -9.76 -6.38 -11.85
C ILE A 196 -9.83 -5.01 -12.54
N ILE A 197 -10.90 -4.24 -12.30
CA ILE A 197 -11.04 -2.88 -12.84
C ILE A 197 -9.92 -1.97 -12.32
N ALA A 198 -9.58 -2.03 -11.03
CA ALA A 198 -8.53 -1.24 -10.41
C ALA A 198 -7.14 -1.56 -10.97
N LEU A 199 -6.84 -2.85 -11.21
CA LEU A 199 -5.61 -3.29 -11.87
C LEU A 199 -5.53 -2.75 -13.31
N ALA A 200 -6.62 -2.84 -14.08
CA ALA A 200 -6.68 -2.29 -15.44
C ALA A 200 -6.59 -0.76 -15.44
N PHE A 201 -7.22 -0.09 -14.48
CA PHE A 201 -7.22 1.35 -14.31
C PHE A 201 -5.82 1.88 -13.97
N GLY A 202 -5.14 1.28 -12.99
CA GLY A 202 -3.76 1.66 -12.64
C GLY A 202 -2.79 1.47 -13.79
N TRP A 203 -2.90 0.35 -14.52
CA TRP A 203 -2.15 0.14 -15.76
C TRP A 203 -2.42 1.24 -16.79
N HIS A 204 -3.69 1.49 -17.12
CA HIS A 204 -4.06 2.45 -18.16
C HIS A 204 -3.66 3.89 -17.81
N LEU A 205 -3.83 4.28 -16.54
CA LEU A 205 -3.47 5.61 -16.05
C LEU A 205 -1.99 5.90 -16.25
N VAL A 206 -1.10 4.99 -15.84
CA VAL A 206 0.36 5.18 -15.99
C VAL A 206 0.85 4.91 -17.41
N ALA A 207 0.23 3.96 -18.13
CA ALA A 207 0.53 3.72 -19.54
C ALA A 207 0.27 4.95 -20.40
N SER A 208 -0.71 5.78 -20.03
CA SER A 208 -1.08 7.01 -20.73
C SER A 208 -0.14 8.20 -20.48
N ILE A 209 0.85 8.07 -19.59
CA ILE A 209 1.81 9.15 -19.24
C ILE A 209 3.14 8.93 -19.97
N GLY A 210 3.81 10.00 -20.40
CA GLY A 210 5.10 9.91 -21.10
C GLY A 210 6.25 9.49 -20.18
N GLY A 211 7.28 8.85 -20.74
CA GLY A 211 8.50 8.46 -20.00
C GLY A 211 9.20 9.64 -19.32
N ALA A 212 9.18 10.81 -19.94
CA ALA A 212 9.79 12.03 -19.39
C ALA A 212 9.13 12.49 -18.08
N ASP A 213 7.83 12.23 -17.90
CA ASP A 213 7.06 12.63 -16.72
C ASP A 213 7.03 11.53 -15.64
N MET A 214 7.70 10.39 -15.86
CA MET A 214 7.70 9.25 -14.94
C MET A 214 8.17 9.59 -13.51
N PRO A 215 9.15 10.48 -13.27
CA PRO A 215 9.50 10.86 -11.89
C PRO A 215 8.32 11.43 -11.09
N VAL A 216 7.45 12.21 -11.74
CA VAL A 216 6.22 12.75 -11.12
C VAL A 216 5.25 11.62 -10.80
N VAL A 217 5.11 10.65 -11.71
CA VAL A 217 4.26 9.47 -11.49
C VAL A 217 4.76 8.64 -10.32
N VAL A 218 6.07 8.41 -10.20
CA VAL A 218 6.66 7.66 -9.09
C VAL A 218 6.38 8.36 -7.75
N SER A 219 6.47 9.69 -7.71
CA SER A 219 6.12 10.49 -6.53
C SER A 219 4.63 10.41 -6.18
N MET A 220 3.74 10.48 -7.17
CA MET A 220 2.29 10.30 -6.96
C MET A 220 1.97 8.89 -6.44
N LEU A 221 2.57 7.86 -7.02
CA LEU A 221 2.39 6.47 -6.58
C LEU A 221 2.95 6.23 -5.18
N ASN A 222 4.02 6.94 -4.77
CA ASN A 222 4.50 6.94 -3.39
C ASN A 222 3.41 7.44 -2.44
N SER A 223 2.79 8.58 -2.75
CA SER A 223 1.68 9.11 -1.95
C SER A 223 0.52 8.11 -1.87
N TYR A 224 0.12 7.50 -3.00
CA TYR A 224 -0.94 6.47 -3.01
C TYR A 224 -0.59 5.25 -2.15
N SER A 225 0.67 4.83 -2.15
CA SER A 225 1.12 3.73 -1.28
C SER A 225 1.01 4.09 0.20
N GLY A 226 1.26 5.36 0.58
CA GLY A 226 1.02 5.87 1.93
C GLY A 226 -0.46 5.85 2.32
N TRP A 227 -1.34 6.33 1.44
CA TRP A 227 -2.79 6.27 1.67
C TRP A 227 -3.32 4.83 1.74
N ALA A 228 -2.78 3.90 0.94
CA ALA A 228 -3.11 2.48 1.02
C ALA A 228 -2.68 1.87 2.37
N ALA A 229 -1.50 2.24 2.87
CA ALA A 229 -1.03 1.82 4.19
C ALA A 229 -1.90 2.40 5.32
N ALA A 230 -2.34 3.66 5.21
CA ALA A 230 -3.26 4.27 6.16
C ALA A 230 -4.63 3.57 6.15
N ALA A 231 -5.15 3.24 4.96
CA ALA A 231 -6.38 2.46 4.81
C ALA A 231 -6.26 1.08 5.47
N ALA A 232 -5.16 0.36 5.22
CA ALA A 232 -4.86 -0.90 5.92
C ALA A 232 -4.77 -0.72 7.44
N GLY A 233 -4.27 0.42 7.91
CA GLY A 233 -4.27 0.80 9.32
C GLY A 233 -5.67 0.90 9.91
N PHE A 234 -6.61 1.56 9.22
CA PHE A 234 -8.02 1.60 9.66
C PHE A 234 -8.64 0.21 9.68
N MET A 235 -8.45 -0.57 8.61
CA MET A 235 -9.00 -1.92 8.48
C MET A 235 -8.55 -2.86 9.60
N LEU A 236 -7.29 -2.72 10.02
CA LEU A 236 -6.69 -3.53 11.10
C LEU A 236 -6.78 -2.87 12.47
N SER A 237 -7.43 -1.70 12.59
CA SER A 237 -7.44 -0.90 13.82
C SER A 237 -6.03 -0.67 14.41
N ASN A 238 -5.07 -0.37 13.54
CA ASN A 238 -3.65 -0.22 13.87
C ASN A 238 -3.19 1.25 13.69
N ASP A 239 -3.10 1.95 14.82
CA ASP A 239 -2.70 3.37 14.88
C ASP A 239 -1.34 3.65 14.23
N LEU A 240 -0.38 2.72 14.33
CA LEU A 240 0.94 2.91 13.74
C LEU A 240 0.87 2.98 12.22
N LEU A 241 0.10 2.09 11.60
CA LEU A 241 -0.10 2.08 10.15
C LEU A 241 -0.86 3.31 9.66
N ILE A 242 -1.84 3.79 10.44
CA ILE A 242 -2.55 5.04 10.15
C ILE A 242 -1.57 6.22 10.13
N VAL A 243 -0.78 6.38 11.20
CA VAL A 243 0.18 7.49 11.32
C VAL A 243 1.26 7.42 10.25
N THR A 244 1.89 6.26 10.08
CA THR A 244 2.97 6.10 9.09
C THR A 244 2.46 6.23 7.65
N GLY A 245 1.29 5.68 7.35
CA GLY A 245 0.65 5.83 6.04
C GLY A 245 0.34 7.29 5.72
N ALA A 246 -0.23 8.03 6.68
CA ALA A 246 -0.51 9.46 6.52
C ALA A 246 0.76 10.28 6.29
N LEU A 247 1.84 10.00 7.02
CA LEU A 247 3.13 10.69 6.87
C LEU A 247 3.81 10.45 5.51
N VAL A 248 3.63 9.27 4.92
CA VAL A 248 4.15 8.95 3.57
C VAL A 248 3.23 9.48 2.48
N GLY A 249 1.91 9.52 2.75
CA GLY A 249 0.89 10.00 1.84
C GLY A 249 0.91 11.51 1.62
N SER A 250 1.28 12.29 2.64
CA SER A 250 1.37 13.76 2.63
C SER A 250 2.59 14.28 1.88
#